data_AF-J2QV45-F1
#
_entry.id   AF-J2QV45-F1
#
_cell.length_a   1.000
_cell.length_b   1.000
_cell.length_c   1.000
_cell.angle_alpha   90.00
_cell.angle_beta   90.00
_cell.angle_gamma   90.00
#
_symmetry.space_group_name_H-M   'P 1'
#
loop_
_entity.id
_entity.type
_entity.pdbx_description
1 polymer ?
#
loop_
_entity_poly.entity_id
_entity_poly.type
_entity_poly.pdbx_seq_one_letter_code
_entity_poly.pdbx_strand_id
1 'polypeptide(L)'
;MTPTEQLLSFTGTLSFDGKSVVLNYNRLISYITDQNTPAKKRESFIKQLERIPEHVVTDLNMEPELLYFQRDGDRYLIRTRGPGRYNDHLLSLEGSERLLSAYSGTNPTGYYVSLVRGNGGNFTVENTLTDQHTIYILAGGRRHLYNYRLPGFSAAFTDEYEEDLELAAFQLTIIDRNVAP
;
A
#
# COMPACT_ATOMS: atom_id res chain seq x y z
N MET A 1 11.76 28.23 16.53
CA MET A 1 11.54 27.12 15.58
C MET A 1 12.14 25.88 16.21
N THR A 2 11.30 25.04 16.79
CA THR A 2 11.70 23.81 17.48
C THR A 2 11.96 22.68 16.49
N PRO A 3 12.74 21.65 16.88
CA PRO A 3 13.16 20.57 16.00
C PRO A 3 11.94 19.87 15.42
N THR A 4 11.99 19.56 14.13
CA THR A 4 11.04 18.71 13.42
C THR A 4 10.81 17.44 14.22
N GLU A 5 9.64 17.28 14.86
CA GLU A 5 9.29 16.02 15.51
C GLU A 5 9.28 14.94 14.42
N GLN A 6 10.23 14.00 14.52
CA GLN A 6 10.23 12.83 13.66
C GLN A 6 8.94 12.05 13.93
N LEU A 7 8.12 11.87 12.89
CA LEU A 7 6.96 11.00 12.95
C LEU A 7 7.45 9.56 13.11
N LEU A 8 7.25 9.01 14.30
CA LEU A 8 7.58 7.62 14.60
C LEU A 8 6.51 6.66 14.08
N SER A 9 5.26 7.11 14.04
CA SER A 9 4.15 6.34 13.50
C SER A 9 2.98 7.24 13.09
N PHE A 10 2.11 6.76 12.21
CA PHE A 10 0.86 7.41 11.87
C PHE A 10 -0.13 6.43 11.24
N THR A 11 -1.41 6.78 11.24
CA THR A 11 -2.41 6.14 10.37
C THR A 11 -2.65 7.00 9.13
N GLY A 12 -2.92 6.36 8.01
CA GLY A 12 -3.17 7.07 6.76
C GLY A 12 -3.86 6.20 5.73
N THR A 13 -4.35 6.84 4.68
CA THR A 13 -4.96 6.20 3.52
C THR A 13 -4.14 6.52 2.28
N LEU A 14 -4.13 5.60 1.32
CA LEU A 14 -3.47 5.80 0.03
C LEU A 14 -4.52 5.87 -1.08
N SER A 15 -4.29 6.73 -2.05
CA SER A 15 -4.97 6.69 -3.34
C SER A 15 -3.97 6.76 -4.48
N PHE A 16 -4.34 6.20 -5.62
CA PHE A 16 -3.52 6.14 -6.81
C PHE A 16 -4.39 6.45 -8.02
N ASP A 17 -3.99 7.43 -8.83
CA ASP A 17 -4.76 7.90 -10.00
C ASP A 17 -6.25 8.21 -9.65
N GLY A 18 -6.47 8.88 -8.51
CA GLY A 18 -7.81 9.22 -8.01
C GLY A 18 -8.63 8.04 -7.48
N LYS A 19 -8.07 6.84 -7.41
CA LYS A 19 -8.73 5.63 -6.91
C LYS A 19 -8.22 5.25 -5.53
N SER A 20 -9.11 4.81 -4.66
CA SER A 20 -8.75 4.32 -3.32
C SER A 20 -7.90 3.06 -3.42
N VAL A 21 -6.82 3.01 -2.64
CA VAL A 21 -6.04 1.78 -2.45
C VAL A 21 -6.75 0.92 -1.40
N VAL A 22 -7.04 -0.33 -1.76
CA VAL A 22 -7.80 -1.28 -0.92
C VAL A 22 -7.23 -2.70 -0.99
N LEU A 23 -7.55 -3.53 -0.01
CA LEU A 23 -7.29 -4.97 -0.12
C LEU A 23 -8.30 -5.65 -1.07
N ASN A 24 -7.80 -6.48 -1.98
CA ASN A 24 -8.64 -7.16 -2.97
C ASN A 24 -9.72 -8.03 -2.31
N TYR A 25 -9.42 -8.68 -1.19
CA TYR A 25 -10.41 -9.41 -0.41
C TYR A 25 -11.59 -8.52 0.00
N ASN A 26 -11.33 -7.36 0.61
CA ASN A 26 -12.37 -6.44 1.07
C ASN A 26 -13.22 -5.93 -0.11
N ARG A 27 -12.56 -5.60 -1.24
CA ARG A 27 -13.22 -5.23 -2.50
C ARG A 27 -14.15 -6.34 -3.00
N LEU A 28 -13.65 -7.57 -3.10
CA LEU A 28 -14.43 -8.69 -3.61
C LEU A 28 -15.60 -9.03 -2.68
N ILE A 29 -15.40 -9.02 -1.36
CA ILE A 29 -16.49 -9.23 -0.39
C ILE A 29 -17.57 -8.18 -0.55
N SER A 30 -17.21 -6.89 -0.66
CA SER A 30 -18.17 -5.80 -0.91
C SER A 30 -19.03 -6.07 -2.16
N TYR A 31 -18.42 -6.48 -3.27
CA TYR A 31 -19.18 -6.81 -4.47
C TYR A 31 -20.02 -8.09 -4.36
N ILE A 32 -19.59 -9.07 -3.57
CA ILE A 32 -20.33 -10.32 -3.35
C ILE A 32 -21.57 -10.05 -2.48
N THR A 33 -21.45 -9.19 -1.48
CA THR A 33 -22.53 -8.89 -0.52
C THR A 33 -23.48 -7.80 -1.00
N ASP A 34 -23.07 -6.94 -1.95
CA ASP A 34 -23.96 -5.97 -2.59
C ASP A 34 -25.10 -6.67 -3.36
N GLN A 35 -26.34 -6.40 -2.93
CA GLN A 35 -27.56 -6.96 -3.52
C GLN A 35 -27.76 -6.49 -4.97
N ASN A 36 -27.19 -5.35 -5.34
CA ASN A 36 -27.26 -4.81 -6.69
C ASN A 36 -26.28 -5.48 -7.66
N THR A 37 -25.30 -6.24 -7.16
CA THR A 37 -24.38 -6.97 -8.03
C THR A 37 -25.12 -8.11 -8.75
N PRO A 38 -25.06 -8.19 -10.09
CA PRO A 38 -25.66 -9.28 -10.84
C PRO A 38 -25.13 -10.65 -10.42
N ALA A 39 -25.99 -11.67 -10.33
CA ALA A 39 -25.63 -13.01 -9.86
C ALA A 39 -24.40 -13.60 -10.58
N LYS A 40 -24.35 -13.47 -11.91
CA LYS A 40 -23.20 -13.92 -12.74
C LYS A 40 -21.89 -13.20 -12.39
N LYS A 41 -21.95 -11.91 -12.01
CA LYS A 41 -20.78 -11.17 -11.53
C LYS A 41 -20.38 -11.64 -10.12
N ARG A 42 -21.34 -11.85 -9.21
CA ARG A 42 -21.08 -12.40 -7.88
C ARG A 42 -20.37 -13.75 -7.95
N GLU A 43 -20.83 -14.67 -8.79
CA GLU A 43 -20.14 -15.95 -9.02
C GLU A 43 -18.69 -15.79 -9.50
N SER A 44 -18.45 -14.82 -10.40
CA SER A 44 -17.08 -14.51 -10.84
C SER A 44 -16.21 -13.96 -9.71
N PHE A 45 -16.75 -13.09 -8.86
CA PHE A 45 -16.02 -12.54 -7.72
C PHE A 45 -15.71 -13.60 -6.66
N ILE A 46 -16.63 -14.54 -6.40
CA ILE A 46 -16.40 -15.69 -5.52
C ILE A 46 -15.20 -16.51 -6.04
N LYS A 47 -15.17 -16.84 -7.33
CA LYS A 47 -14.04 -17.55 -7.95
C LYS A 47 -12.72 -16.77 -7.89
N GLN A 48 -12.77 -15.44 -7.92
CA GLN A 48 -11.56 -14.61 -7.77
C GLN A 48 -11.05 -14.61 -6.34
N LEU A 49 -11.96 -14.64 -5.36
CA LEU A 49 -11.63 -14.68 -3.94
C LEU A 49 -10.81 -15.92 -3.56
N GLU A 50 -11.00 -17.03 -4.29
CA GLU A 50 -10.30 -18.30 -4.08
C GLU A 50 -8.85 -18.31 -4.59
N ARG A 51 -8.44 -17.33 -5.41
CA ARG A 51 -7.13 -17.36 -6.08
C ARG A 51 -6.03 -16.70 -5.26
N ILE A 52 -6.06 -15.38 -5.17
CA ILE A 52 -5.05 -14.56 -4.47
C ILE A 52 -5.77 -13.34 -3.87
N PRO A 53 -6.56 -13.48 -2.81
CA PRO A 53 -7.36 -12.39 -2.25
C PRO A 53 -6.54 -11.32 -1.49
N GLU A 54 -5.32 -11.62 -1.05
CA GLU A 54 -4.55 -10.81 -0.11
C GLU A 54 -3.81 -9.60 -0.70
N HIS A 55 -3.85 -9.40 -2.02
CA HIS A 55 -3.09 -8.31 -2.66
C HIS A 55 -3.82 -6.96 -2.63
N VAL A 56 -3.04 -5.90 -2.76
CA VAL A 56 -3.48 -4.52 -2.87
C VAL A 56 -3.94 -4.22 -4.29
N VAL A 57 -5.07 -3.52 -4.41
CA VAL A 57 -5.68 -3.08 -5.67
C VAL A 57 -6.18 -1.65 -5.52
N THR A 58 -6.63 -1.05 -6.62
CA THR A 58 -7.31 0.25 -6.60
C THR A 58 -8.76 0.14 -7.04
N ASP A 59 -9.62 0.99 -6.48
CA ASP A 59 -11.04 1.06 -6.82
C ASP A 59 -11.61 2.48 -6.63
N LEU A 60 -12.51 2.91 -7.53
CA LEU A 60 -13.16 4.22 -7.47
C LEU A 60 -14.36 4.26 -6.52
N ASN A 61 -14.96 3.11 -6.23
CA ASN A 61 -16.23 3.02 -5.50
C ASN A 61 -16.07 2.45 -4.09
N MET A 62 -14.84 2.42 -3.59
CA MET A 62 -14.52 1.85 -2.28
C MET A 62 -13.88 2.91 -1.39
N GLU A 63 -14.21 2.84 -0.11
CA GLU A 63 -13.44 3.53 0.92
C GLU A 63 -12.01 3.00 0.95
N PRO A 64 -11.00 3.86 1.11
CA PRO A 64 -9.61 3.43 1.15
C PRO A 64 -9.32 2.63 2.42
N GLU A 65 -8.38 1.69 2.31
CA GLU A 65 -7.90 0.95 3.48
C GLU A 65 -7.18 1.91 4.42
N LEU A 66 -7.51 1.85 5.72
CA LEU A 66 -6.73 2.54 6.73
C LEU A 66 -5.46 1.74 6.99
N LEU A 67 -4.32 2.39 6.89
CA LEU A 67 -3.01 1.77 7.03
C LEU A 67 -2.29 2.39 8.22
N TYR A 68 -1.56 1.58 8.95
CA TYR A 68 -0.67 2.01 10.02
C TYR A 68 0.78 1.97 9.53
N PHE A 69 1.43 3.12 9.56
CA PHE A 69 2.80 3.30 9.15
C PHE A 69 3.65 3.44 10.41
N GLN A 70 4.58 2.51 10.61
CA GLN A 70 5.53 2.53 11.71
C GLN A 70 6.94 2.75 11.16
N ARG A 71 7.61 3.78 11.65
CA ARG A 71 8.98 4.08 11.26
C ARG A 71 9.94 3.03 11.80
N ASP A 72 10.84 2.56 10.95
CA ASP A 72 12.00 1.73 11.29
C ASP A 72 13.23 2.26 10.53
N GLY A 73 14.10 2.98 11.23
CA GLY A 73 15.19 3.75 10.64
C GLY A 73 14.70 4.81 9.64
N ASP A 74 15.09 4.66 8.38
CA ASP A 74 14.72 5.53 7.26
C ASP A 74 13.56 4.96 6.42
N ARG A 75 12.89 3.92 6.92
CA ARG A 75 11.82 3.22 6.21
C ARG A 75 10.58 3.09 7.09
N TYR A 76 9.50 2.60 6.50
CA TYR A 76 8.24 2.32 7.17
C TYR A 76 7.84 0.86 7.00
N LEU A 77 7.43 0.24 8.11
CA LEU A 77 6.57 -0.93 8.11
C LEU A 77 5.13 -0.45 7.93
N ILE A 78 4.44 -0.97 6.92
CA ILE A 78 3.03 -0.66 6.68
C ILE A 78 2.20 -1.85 7.12
N ARG A 79 1.24 -1.61 8.01
CA ARG A 79 0.26 -2.59 8.44
C ARG A 79 -1.12 -2.17 7.99
N THR A 80 -1.97 -3.14 7.68
CA THR A 80 -3.40 -2.93 7.51
C THR A 80 -4.04 -2.67 8.86
N ARG A 81 -4.94 -1.69 8.94
CA ARG A 81 -5.65 -1.33 10.18
C ARG A 81 -7.13 -1.11 9.85
N GLY A 82 -8.02 -1.74 10.60
CA GLY A 82 -9.46 -1.59 10.41
C GLY A 82 -10.20 -2.92 10.28
N PRO A 83 -11.53 -2.89 10.13
CA PRO A 83 -12.33 -4.11 10.05
C PRO A 83 -12.01 -4.87 8.75
N GLY A 84 -11.60 -6.13 8.87
CA GLY A 84 -11.31 -6.97 7.70
C GLY A 84 -10.57 -8.26 8.06
N ARG A 85 -10.45 -9.17 7.10
CA ARG A 85 -9.77 -10.47 7.30
C ARG A 85 -8.29 -10.31 7.65
N TYR A 86 -7.67 -9.25 7.14
CA TYR A 86 -6.25 -9.01 7.26
C TYR A 86 -5.92 -7.87 8.21
N ASN A 87 -6.76 -7.54 9.20
CA ASN A 87 -6.42 -6.52 10.19
C ASN A 87 -5.07 -6.85 10.87
N ASP A 88 -4.20 -5.84 11.03
CA ASP A 88 -2.85 -5.94 11.61
C ASP A 88 -1.84 -6.81 10.82
N HIS A 89 -2.08 -7.05 9.53
CA HIS A 89 -1.11 -7.73 8.65
C HIS A 89 -0.11 -6.74 8.06
N LEU A 90 1.13 -7.16 7.84
CA LEU A 90 2.13 -6.34 7.15
C LEU A 90 1.86 -6.35 5.65
N LEU A 91 1.89 -5.18 5.02
CA LEU A 91 1.99 -5.12 3.57
C LEU A 91 3.41 -5.47 3.16
N SER A 92 3.55 -6.56 2.42
CA SER A 92 4.84 -7.16 2.05
C SER A 92 4.77 -7.76 0.66
N LEU A 93 5.93 -7.94 0.04
CA LEU A 93 6.09 -8.69 -1.20
C LEU A 93 6.34 -10.19 -0.94
N GLU A 94 6.55 -10.61 0.32
CA GLU A 94 6.79 -12.03 0.67
C GLU A 94 5.62 -12.95 0.30
N GLY A 95 4.40 -12.41 0.21
CA GLY A 95 3.21 -13.15 -0.20
C GLY A 95 3.02 -13.30 -1.71
N SER A 96 3.78 -12.57 -2.54
CA SER A 96 3.68 -12.64 -4.00
C SER A 96 4.88 -11.98 -4.66
N GLU A 97 5.57 -12.73 -5.55
CA GLU A 97 6.72 -12.23 -6.32
C GLU A 97 6.44 -10.94 -7.09
N ARG A 98 5.17 -10.58 -7.34
CA ARG A 98 4.76 -9.44 -8.18
C ARG A 98 3.59 -8.62 -7.64
N LEU A 99 3.19 -8.79 -6.37
CA LEU A 99 2.09 -8.01 -5.77
C LEU A 99 2.42 -7.62 -4.33
N LEU A 100 2.01 -6.41 -3.94
CA LEU A 100 1.96 -6.01 -2.54
C LEU A 100 0.79 -6.73 -1.87
N SER A 101 1.07 -7.55 -0.87
CA SER A 101 0.08 -8.43 -0.23
C SER A 101 0.11 -8.31 1.29
N ALA A 102 -1.04 -8.55 1.92
CA ALA A 102 -1.11 -8.71 3.37
C ALA A 102 -0.43 -10.02 3.81
N TYR A 103 0.52 -9.91 4.73
CA TYR A 103 1.35 -11.00 5.24
C TYR A 103 1.26 -11.09 6.77
N SER A 104 1.17 -12.31 7.29
CA SER A 104 0.89 -12.60 8.71
C SER A 104 2.13 -12.98 9.54
N GLY A 105 3.34 -12.67 9.07
CA GLY A 105 4.58 -12.94 9.82
C GLY A 105 5.05 -11.75 10.66
N THR A 106 5.85 -12.05 11.67
CA THR A 106 6.27 -11.08 12.70
C THR A 106 7.46 -10.21 12.31
N ASN A 107 8.27 -10.63 11.32
CA ASN A 107 9.42 -9.89 10.81
C ASN A 107 9.67 -10.30 9.35
N PRO A 108 9.18 -9.55 8.35
CA PRO A 108 9.53 -9.81 6.96
C PRO A 108 11.04 -9.60 6.83
N THR A 109 11.72 -10.59 6.27
CA THR A 109 13.19 -10.65 6.29
C THR A 109 13.81 -9.64 5.31
N GLY A 110 13.00 -8.94 4.49
CA GLY A 110 13.57 -8.05 3.49
C GLY A 110 12.64 -7.10 2.74
N TYR A 111 11.50 -6.66 3.29
CA TYR A 111 10.65 -5.69 2.59
C TYR A 111 10.17 -4.59 3.53
N TYR A 112 10.70 -3.40 3.30
CA TYR A 112 10.40 -2.19 4.05
C TYR A 112 10.06 -1.11 3.04
N VAL A 113 8.95 -0.41 3.26
CA VAL A 113 8.56 0.65 2.34
C VAL A 113 9.35 1.90 2.66
N SER A 114 10.15 2.37 1.72
CA SER A 114 10.65 3.74 1.76
C SER A 114 9.59 4.64 1.15
N LEU A 115 9.09 5.59 1.93
CA LEU A 115 8.27 6.68 1.42
C LEU A 115 9.24 7.77 0.98
N VAL A 116 9.26 8.05 -0.31
CA VAL A 116 10.13 9.09 -0.87
C VAL A 116 9.30 10.17 -1.56
N ARG A 117 9.82 11.39 -1.54
CA ARG A 117 9.31 12.51 -2.34
C ARG A 117 10.21 12.73 -3.53
N GLY A 118 9.62 12.98 -4.70
CA GLY A 118 10.34 13.14 -5.97
C GLY A 118 10.12 14.50 -6.63
N ASN A 119 11.16 15.04 -7.29
CA ASN A 119 11.02 16.06 -8.33
C ASN A 119 12.05 15.83 -9.44
N GLY A 120 11.58 15.43 -10.63
CA GLY A 120 12.43 15.32 -11.82
C GLY A 120 13.68 14.45 -11.65
N GLY A 121 13.55 13.28 -11.02
CA GLY A 121 14.63 12.27 -10.89
C GLY A 121 15.35 12.23 -9.53
N ASN A 122 15.18 13.24 -8.67
CA ASN A 122 15.74 13.21 -7.31
C ASN A 122 14.70 12.73 -6.30
N PHE A 123 15.03 11.72 -5.51
CA PHE A 123 14.18 11.17 -4.45
C PHE A 123 14.81 11.34 -3.07
N THR A 124 14.03 11.81 -2.10
CA THR A 124 14.48 11.94 -0.70
C THR A 124 13.53 11.21 0.22
N VAL A 125 14.08 10.45 1.17
CA VAL A 125 13.30 9.82 2.25
C VAL A 125 12.50 10.89 2.99
N GLU A 126 11.21 10.64 3.15
CA GLU A 126 10.29 11.62 3.68
C GLU A 126 10.30 11.62 5.21
N ASN A 127 11.05 12.57 5.78
CA ASN A 127 11.17 12.75 7.22
C ASN A 127 10.10 13.69 7.81
N THR A 128 9.37 14.41 6.97
CA THR A 128 8.40 15.42 7.38
C THR A 128 7.18 15.35 6.49
N LEU A 129 6.11 14.76 7.00
CA LEU A 129 4.83 14.65 6.31
C LEU A 129 3.83 15.68 6.89
N THR A 130 3.40 16.70 6.14
CA THR A 130 2.04 17.33 6.20
C THR A 130 0.87 16.35 5.98
N ASP A 131 -0.39 16.77 6.12
CA ASP A 131 -1.54 15.84 6.12
C ASP A 131 -1.85 15.22 4.75
N GLN A 132 -1.45 15.87 3.65
CA GLN A 132 -1.52 15.31 2.30
C GLN A 132 -0.14 15.36 1.64
N HIS A 133 0.27 14.23 1.04
CA HIS A 133 1.52 14.09 0.28
C HIS A 133 1.36 13.28 -0.97
N THR A 134 2.10 13.67 -2.00
CA THR A 134 2.45 12.75 -3.08
C THR A 134 3.73 12.02 -2.68
N ILE A 135 3.63 10.71 -2.52
CA ILE A 135 4.73 9.83 -2.13
C ILE A 135 4.96 8.77 -3.20
N TYR A 136 6.14 8.18 -3.18
CA TYR A 136 6.44 6.95 -3.92
C TYR A 136 6.79 5.85 -2.92
N ILE A 137 6.31 4.65 -3.20
CA ILE A 137 6.48 3.46 -2.36
C ILE A 137 7.56 2.59 -3.01
N LEU A 138 8.70 2.46 -2.32
CA LEU A 138 9.79 1.56 -2.71
C LEU A 138 9.83 0.40 -1.73
N ALA A 139 9.69 -0.84 -2.18
CA ALA A 139 9.54 -1.99 -1.29
C ALA A 139 10.85 -2.45 -0.62
N GLY A 140 12.00 -1.96 -1.09
CA GLY A 140 13.29 -2.02 -0.40
C GLY A 140 13.71 -3.42 0.05
N GLY A 141 14.21 -4.25 -0.88
CA GLY A 141 14.74 -5.59 -0.58
C GLY A 141 16.04 -5.92 -1.31
N ARG A 142 16.91 -6.72 -0.67
CA ARG A 142 18.20 -7.14 -1.24
C ARG A 142 18.09 -8.55 -1.81
N ARG A 143 17.93 -8.67 -3.14
CA ARG A 143 18.57 -9.74 -3.95
C ARG A 143 18.34 -9.60 -5.46
N HIS A 144 17.17 -9.13 -5.90
CA HIS A 144 16.87 -8.89 -7.31
C HIS A 144 15.91 -7.71 -7.44
N LEU A 145 16.12 -6.83 -8.43
CA LEU A 145 15.22 -5.74 -8.75
C LEU A 145 14.00 -6.29 -9.47
N TYR A 146 12.82 -6.10 -8.91
CA TYR A 146 11.56 -6.43 -9.57
C TYR A 146 10.72 -5.17 -9.80
N ASN A 147 10.13 -5.10 -11.00
CA ASN A 147 9.13 -4.09 -11.36
C ASN A 147 7.73 -4.67 -11.17
N TYR A 148 7.02 -4.15 -10.18
CA TYR A 148 5.67 -4.54 -9.79
C TYR A 148 4.66 -3.60 -10.42
N ARG A 149 3.55 -4.09 -10.98
CA ARG A 149 2.51 -3.21 -11.54
C ARG A 149 1.17 -3.54 -10.93
N LEU A 150 0.39 -2.52 -10.57
CA LEU A 150 -1.02 -2.73 -10.29
C LEU A 150 -1.71 -3.17 -11.59
N PRO A 151 -2.57 -4.21 -11.56
CA PRO A 151 -3.31 -4.65 -12.74
C PRO A 151 -4.04 -3.46 -13.41
N GLY A 152 -3.71 -3.19 -14.67
CA GLY A 152 -4.30 -2.09 -15.45
C GLY A 152 -3.54 -0.76 -15.41
N PHE A 153 -2.35 -0.70 -14.80
CA PHE A 153 -1.54 0.52 -14.73
C PHE A 153 -0.13 0.33 -15.28
N SER A 154 0.43 1.40 -15.87
CA SER A 154 1.80 1.44 -16.40
C SER A 154 2.84 1.64 -15.31
N ALA A 155 2.50 2.43 -14.29
CA ALA A 155 3.42 2.81 -13.23
C ALA A 155 3.76 1.63 -12.32
N ALA A 156 5.02 1.56 -11.92
CA ALA A 156 5.57 0.44 -11.18
C ALA A 156 5.84 0.78 -9.70
N PHE A 157 5.75 -0.22 -8.83
CA PHE A 157 6.55 -0.26 -7.60
C PHE A 157 7.84 -0.99 -7.91
N THR A 158 8.89 -0.67 -7.17
CA THR A 158 10.20 -1.28 -7.35
C THR A 158 10.89 -1.40 -5.99
N ASP A 159 11.87 -2.30 -5.92
CA ASP A 159 12.73 -2.45 -4.76
C ASP A 159 13.68 -1.25 -4.60
N GLU A 160 14.07 -0.61 -5.71
CA GLU A 160 14.97 0.54 -5.78
C GLU A 160 14.62 1.43 -6.99
N TYR A 161 14.87 2.74 -6.88
CA TYR A 161 14.66 3.66 -8.01
C TYR A 161 15.54 3.29 -9.21
N GLU A 162 14.94 3.27 -10.40
CA GLU A 162 15.62 3.17 -11.69
C GLU A 162 15.25 4.40 -12.53
N GLU A 163 16.24 5.03 -13.18
CA GLU A 163 16.02 6.28 -13.96
C GLU A 163 14.97 6.14 -15.07
N ASP A 164 14.90 4.96 -15.70
CA ASP A 164 13.98 4.67 -16.81
C ASP A 164 12.60 4.17 -16.35
N LEU A 165 12.37 4.06 -15.03
CA LEU A 165 11.14 3.52 -14.47
C LEU A 165 10.19 4.63 -14.01
N GLU A 166 8.98 4.64 -14.57
CA GLU A 166 7.89 5.47 -14.07
C GLU A 166 7.35 4.89 -12.76
N LEU A 167 7.75 5.49 -11.64
CA LEU A 167 7.28 5.10 -10.30
C LEU A 167 5.81 5.47 -10.08
N ALA A 168 5.08 4.59 -9.44
CA ALA A 168 3.71 4.84 -9.00
C ALA A 168 3.68 5.94 -7.91
N ALA A 169 3.08 7.09 -8.25
CA ALA A 169 2.85 8.19 -7.33
C ALA A 169 1.53 8.00 -6.56
N PHE A 170 1.63 7.81 -5.25
CA PHE A 170 0.48 7.69 -4.36
C PHE A 170 0.17 9.02 -3.70
N GLN A 171 -1.11 9.33 -3.54
CA GLN A 171 -1.53 10.37 -2.62
C GLN A 171 -1.78 9.74 -1.26
N LEU A 172 -0.92 10.08 -0.30
CA LEU A 172 -1.06 9.74 1.10
C LEU A 172 -1.87 10.83 1.80
N THR A 173 -2.92 10.42 2.50
CA THR A 173 -3.62 11.28 3.47
C THR A 173 -3.39 10.74 4.87
N ILE A 174 -2.72 11.51 5.73
CA ILE A 174 -2.52 11.16 7.14
C ILE A 174 -3.81 11.48 7.90
N ILE A 175 -4.24 10.52 8.72
CA ILE A 175 -5.43 10.62 9.57
C ILE A 175 -5.03 10.97 10.99
N ASP A 176 -4.16 10.16 11.62
CA ASP A 176 -3.67 10.38 12.99
C ASP A 176 -2.15 10.23 13.07
N ARG A 177 -1.50 11.01 13.94
CA ARG A 177 -0.04 11.05 14.11
C ARG A 177 0.40 10.48 15.46
N ASN A 178 1.58 9.87 15.51
CA ASN A 178 2.21 9.32 16.71
C ASN A 178 1.29 8.37 17.50
N VAL A 179 0.54 7.57 16.75
CA VAL A 179 -0.42 6.60 17.27
C VAL A 179 0.26 5.31 17.69
N ALA A 180 -0.25 4.70 18.75
CA ALA A 180 0.10 3.33 19.09
C ALA A 180 -0.42 2.36 17.99
N PRO A 181 0.29 1.23 17.77
CA PRO A 181 -0.17 0.17 16.88
C PRO A 181 -1.60 -0.26 17.22
#